data_AF-A0A7C7TF50-F1
#
_entry.id   AF-A0A7C7TF50-F1
#
_cell.length_a   1.000
_cell.length_b   1.000
_cell.length_c   1.000
_cell.angle_alpha   90.00
_cell.angle_beta   90.00
_cell.angle_gamma   90.00
#
_symmetry.space_group_name_H-M   'P 1'
#
loop_
_entity.id
_entity.type
_entity.pdbx_description
1 polymer ?
#
loop_
_entity_poly.entity_id
_entity_poly.type
_entity_poly.pdbx_seq_one_letter_code
_entity_poly.pdbx_strand_id
1 'polypeptide(L)' 'MLEIVAAAREISGVDFVVRRTGRRIGDPAVVLASAEQAKQMLGWSPQHSAVQTLLETMVRAYRGKRG' A
#
# COMPACT_ATOMS: atom_id res chain seq x y z
N MET A 1 2.87 10.02 2.02
CA MET A 1 2.91 9.69 0.57
C MET A 1 4.28 9.17 0.10
N LEU A 2 5.41 9.73 0.55
CA LEU A 2 6.73 9.24 0.13
C LEU A 2 7.11 7.87 0.71
N GLU A 3 6.53 7.47 1.84
CA GLU A 3 6.79 6.18 2.48
C GLU A 3 6.51 5.00 1.55
N ILE A 4 5.35 4.97 0.88
CA ILE A 4 5.01 3.92 -0.09
C ILE A 4 5.94 3.95 -1.31
N VAL A 5 6.35 5.14 -1.76
CA VAL A 5 7.28 5.28 -2.89
C VAL A 5 8.65 4.72 -2.54
N ALA A 6 9.16 4.98 -1.33
CA ALA A 6 10.43 4.46 -0.85
C ALA A 6 10.38 2.92 -0.70
N ALA A 7 9.36 2.41 -0.01
CA ALA A 7 9.15 0.98 0.15
C ALA A 7 8.99 0.26 -1.20
N ALA A 8 8.29 0.87 -2.16
CA ALA A 8 8.14 0.32 -3.50
C ALA A 8 9.48 0.24 -4.24
N ARG A 9 10.35 1.26 -4.15
CA ARG A 9 11.70 1.23 -4.76
C ARG A 9 12.55 0.11 -4.17
N GLU A 10 12.56 0.00 -2.85
CA GLU A 10 13.32 -1.03 -2.12
C GLU A 10 12.84 -2.44 -2.48
N ILE A 11 11.55 -2.72 -2.34
CA ILE A 11 10.98 -4.06 -2.54
C ILE A 11 11.00 -4.47 -4.01
N SER A 12 10.73 -3.53 -4.93
CA SER A 12 10.76 -3.83 -6.35
C SER A 12 12.17 -3.87 -6.94
N GLY A 13 13.17 -3.28 -6.28
CA GLY A 13 14.51 -3.10 -6.82
C GLY A 13 14.54 -2.27 -8.11
N VAL A 14 13.45 -1.57 -8.45
CA VAL A 14 13.36 -0.74 -9.66
C VAL A 14 13.57 0.71 -9.28
N ASP A 15 14.54 1.35 -9.91
CA ASP A 15 14.66 2.81 -9.85
C ASP A 15 13.76 3.45 -10.90
N PHE A 16 12.68 4.10 -10.43
CA PHE A 16 11.70 4.76 -11.27
C PHE A 16 11.60 6.25 -10.94
N VAL A 17 11.37 7.05 -11.99
CA VAL A 17 11.27 8.51 -11.88
C VAL A 17 9.96 8.90 -11.19
N VAL A 18 10.04 9.75 -10.18
CA VAL A 18 8.88 10.27 -9.44
C VAL A 18 8.75 11.76 -9.74
N ARG A 19 7.62 12.16 -10.33
CA ARG A 19 7.29 13.58 -10.58
C ARG A 19 6.16 13.99 -9.64
N ARG A 20 6.40 15.00 -8.82
CA ARG A 20 5.37 15.57 -7.95
C ARG A 20 4.55 16.57 -8.74
N THR A 21 3.23 16.46 -8.63
CA THR A 21 2.27 17.40 -9.22
C THR A 21 1.33 17.92 -8.14
N GLY A 22 0.52 18.92 -8.49
CA GLY A 22 -0.55 19.39 -7.61
C GLY A 22 -1.52 18.25 -7.24
N ARG A 23 -2.25 18.48 -6.14
CA ARG A 23 -3.25 17.54 -5.66
C ARG A 23 -4.43 17.47 -6.62
N ARG A 24 -5.00 16.27 -6.83
CA ARG A 24 -6.26 16.14 -7.57
C ARG A 24 -7.39 16.81 -6.79
N ILE A 25 -8.20 17.60 -7.48
CA ILE A 25 -9.38 18.24 -6.89
C ILE A 25 -10.34 17.14 -6.45
N GLY A 26 -10.87 17.24 -5.23
CA GLY A 26 -11.79 16.27 -4.65
C GLY A 26 -11.15 15.21 -3.75
N ASP A 27 -9.82 15.04 -3.76
CA ASP A 27 -9.15 14.08 -2.88
C ASP A 27 -8.91 14.65 -1.47
N PRO A 28 -9.45 14.05 -0.39
CA PRO A 28 -9.25 14.50 0.99
C PRO A 28 -7.83 14.20 1.50
N ALA A 29 -7.29 15.06 2.40
CA ALA A 29 -5.93 14.99 2.99
C ALA A 29 -5.49 13.58 3.38
N VAL A 30 -6.36 12.89 4.10
CA VAL A 30 -6.15 11.55 4.63
C VAL A 30 -7.50 10.83 4.58
N VAL A 31 -7.46 9.55 4.25
CA VAL A 31 -8.60 8.64 4.37
C VAL A 31 -8.16 7.45 5.19
N LEU A 32 -8.75 7.28 6.37
CA LEU A 32 -8.47 6.15 7.26
C LEU A 32 -9.80 5.60 7.79
N ALA A 33 -9.96 4.29 7.70
CA ALA A 33 -11.08 3.59 8.31
C ALA A 33 -10.64 2.99 9.66
N SER A 34 -11.53 3.03 10.66
CA SER A 34 -11.36 2.28 11.90
C SER A 34 -11.76 0.81 11.71
N ALA A 35 -10.97 -0.11 12.25
CA ALA A 35 -11.27 -1.54 12.30
C ALA A 35 -12.04 -1.95 13.58
N GLU A 36 -12.34 -1.01 14.47
CA GLU A 36 -12.82 -1.31 15.83
C GLU A 36 -14.14 -2.07 15.83
N GLN A 37 -15.11 -1.65 15.01
CA GLN A 37 -16.41 -2.32 14.93
C GLN A 37 -16.29 -3.77 14.43
N ALA A 38 -15.45 -4.01 13.42
CA ALA A 38 -15.19 -5.36 12.92
C ALA A 38 -14.53 -6.25 13.98
N LYS A 39 -13.61 -5.68 14.77
CA LYS A 39 -12.99 -6.38 15.89
C LYS A 39 -14.01 -6.75 16.97
N GLN A 40 -14.87 -5.82 17.37
CA GLN A 40 -15.87 -6.04 18.42
C GLN A 40 -16.96 -7.03 18.02
N MET A 41 -17.49 -6.90 16.80
CA MET A 41 -18.63 -7.70 16.35
C MET A 41 -18.24 -9.07 15.83
N LEU A 42 -17.07 -9.17 15.16
CA LEU A 42 -16.68 -10.38 14.42
C LEU A 42 -15.45 -11.06 15.03
N GLY A 43 -14.83 -10.49 16.06
CA GLY A 43 -13.52 -10.92 16.52
C GLY A 43 -12.42 -10.74 15.45
N TRP A 44 -12.69 -9.93 14.43
CA TRP A 44 -11.81 -9.81 13.28
C TRP A 44 -10.58 -8.96 13.60
N SER A 45 -9.42 -9.41 13.15
CA SER A 45 -8.19 -8.62 13.15
C SER A 45 -7.44 -8.82 11.83
N PRO A 46 -6.79 -7.77 11.32
CA PRO A 46 -6.03 -7.90 10.09
C PRO A 46 -4.77 -8.74 10.31
N GLN A 47 -4.59 -9.78 9.50
CA GLN A 47 -3.41 -10.64 9.54
C GLN A 47 -2.25 -10.07 8.70
N HIS A 48 -2.55 -9.25 7.68
CA HIS A 48 -1.58 -8.73 6.73
C HIS A 48 -1.84 -7.25 6.41
N SER A 49 -1.46 -6.34 7.33
CA SER A 49 -1.60 -4.89 7.13
C SER A 49 -0.29 -4.13 7.01
N ALA A 50 0.85 -4.80 7.18
CA ALA A 50 2.16 -4.16 7.02
C ALA A 50 2.41 -3.82 5.55
N VAL A 51 2.91 -2.60 5.29
CA VAL A 51 3.23 -2.11 3.94
C VAL A 51 4.18 -3.07 3.22
N GLN A 52 5.20 -3.59 3.92
CA GLN A 52 6.18 -4.54 3.41
C GLN A 52 5.49 -5.80 2.90
N THR A 53 4.68 -6.44 3.74
CA THR A 53 3.95 -7.66 3.37
C THR A 53 3.04 -7.43 2.16
N LEU A 54 2.30 -6.33 2.14
CA LEU A 54 1.39 -5.99 1.05
C LEU A 54 2.15 -5.75 -0.27
N LEU A 55 3.24 -4.99 -0.24
CA LEU A 55 4.02 -4.69 -1.44
C LEU A 55 4.82 -5.90 -1.95
N GLU A 56 5.44 -6.68 -1.07
CA GLU A 56 6.21 -7.89 -1.44
C GLU A 56 5.33 -8.93 -2.12
N THR A 57 4.17 -9.21 -1.53
CA THR A 57 3.22 -10.19 -2.07
C THR A 57 2.68 -9.74 -3.43
N MET A 58 2.42 -8.42 -3.60
CA MET A 58 2.04 -7.84 -4.87
C MET A 58 3.15 -7.96 -5.91
N VAL A 59 4.38 -7.52 -5.61
CA VAL A 59 5.51 -7.59 -6.56
C VAL A 59 5.75 -9.04 -7.00
N ARG A 60 5.73 -10.00 -6.08
CA ARG A 60 5.83 -11.43 -6.41
C ARG A 60 4.75 -11.88 -7.38
N ALA A 61 3.49 -11.52 -7.13
CA ALA A 61 2.37 -11.89 -7.99
C ALA A 61 2.49 -11.32 -9.42
N TYR A 62 2.98 -10.08 -9.58
CA TYR A 62 3.13 -9.45 -10.89
C TYR A 62 4.40 -9.86 -11.63
N ARG A 63 5.45 -10.29 -10.91
CA ARG A 63 6.65 -10.89 -11.54
C ARG A 63 6.34 -12.30 -12.08
N GLY A 64 5.58 -13.10 -11.34
CA GLY A 64 5.19 -14.46 -11.76
C GLY A 64 4.22 -14.52 -12.95
N LYS A 65 3.61 -13.38 -13.33
CA LYS A 65 2.74 -13.26 -14.52
C LYS A 65 3.46 -12.80 -15.79
N ARG A 66 4.78 -12.57 -15.73
CA ARG A 66 5.63 -12.42 -16.92
C ARG A 66 6.06 -13.81 -17.39
N GLY A 67 5.12 -14.53 -17.98
CA GLY A 67 5.30 -15.81 -18.66
C GLY A 67 4.30 -15.87 -19.80
#